data_AF-A0A971W0X3-F1
#
_entry.id   AF-A0A971W0X3-F1
#
_cell.length_a   1.000
_cell.length_b   1.000
_cell.length_c   1.000
_cell.angle_alpha   90.00
_cell.angle_beta   90.00
_cell.angle_gamma   90.00
#
_symmetry.space_group_name_H-M   'P 1'
#
loop_
_entity.id
_entity.type
_entity.pdbx_description
1 polymer ?
#
loop_
_entity_poly.entity_id
_entity_poly.type
_entity_poly.pdbx_seq_one_letter_code
_entity_poly.pdbx_strand_id
1 'polypeptide(L)' 'MKFEVASQLGVNLKDGYNGDLRARDAGSIGGFMVKRMIEQVERQMSGK' A
#
# COMPACT_ATOMS: atom_id res chain seq x y z
N MET A 1 4.62 -5.72 -2.20
CA MET A 1 4.09 -4.34 -2.02
C MET A 1 2.85 -4.30 -1.12
N LYS A 2 1.66 -4.75 -1.56
CA LYS A 2 0.43 -4.63 -0.72
C LYS A 2 0.53 -5.31 0.65
N PHE A 3 1.10 -6.52 0.71
CA PHE A 3 1.29 -7.26 1.96
C PHE A 3 2.34 -6.64 2.88
N GLU A 4 3.40 -6.07 2.30
CA GLU A 4 4.44 -5.37 3.05
C GLU A 4 3.89 -4.07 3.67
N VAL A 5 3.11 -3.31 2.89
CA VAL A 5 2.42 -2.11 3.37
C VAL A 5 1.40 -2.47 4.45
N ALA A 6 0.61 -3.53 4.25
CA ALA A 6 -0.33 -4.01 5.25
C ALA A 6 0.38 -4.41 6.55
N SER A 7 1.51 -5.13 6.46
CA SER A 7 2.33 -5.51 7.60
C SER A 7 2.87 -4.28 8.36
N GLN A 8 3.34 -3.25 7.65
CA GLN A 8 3.80 -2.00 8.28
C GLN A 8 2.68 -1.21 8.97
N LEU A 9 1.46 -1.31 8.44
CA LEU A 9 0.28 -0.68 9.01
C LEU A 9 -0.39 -1.54 10.10
N GLY A 10 0.15 -2.73 10.40
CA GLY A 10 -0.45 -3.67 11.36
C GLY A 10 -1.80 -4.23 10.90
N VAL A 11 -2.08 -4.18 9.60
CA VAL A 11 -3.33 -4.65 8.99
C VAL A 11 -3.16 -6.07 8.50
N ASN A 12 -4.02 -6.97 8.97
CA ASN A 12 -4.04 -8.34 8.50
C ASN A 12 -4.73 -8.44 7.13
N LEU A 13 -3.93 -8.31 6.06
CA LEU A 13 -4.39 -8.51 4.68
C LEU A 13 -4.20 -9.97 4.28
N LYS A 14 -5.31 -10.66 4.01
CA LYS A 14 -5.35 -12.06 3.58
C LYS A 14 -5.16 -12.17 2.08
N ASP A 15 -4.59 -13.28 1.62
CA ASP A 15 -4.64 -13.64 0.20
C ASP A 15 -5.99 -14.30 -0.09
N GLY A 16 -6.97 -13.49 -0.51
CA GLY A 16 -8.36 -13.90 -0.68
C GLY A 16 -9.34 -12.84 -0.22
N TYR A 17 -10.44 -13.27 0.40
CA TYR A 17 -11.50 -12.37 0.85
C TYR A 17 -11.05 -11.51 2.03
N ASN A 18 -11.17 -10.19 1.87
CA ASN A 18 -10.88 -9.18 2.89
C ASN A 18 -12.11 -8.29 3.16
N GLY A 19 -13.33 -8.79 2.93
CA GLY A 19 -14.54 -7.99 3.16
C GLY A 19 -14.82 -7.69 4.63
N ASP A 20 -14.13 -8.36 5.54
CA ASP A 20 -14.08 -8.04 6.97
C ASP A 20 -13.15 -6.86 7.31
N LEU A 21 -12.33 -6.42 6.35
CA LEU A 21 -11.41 -5.31 6.55
C LEU A 21 -12.17 -3.98 6.60
N ARG A 22 -11.86 -3.12 7.57
CA ARG A 22 -12.47 -1.80 7.65
C ARG A 22 -12.07 -0.99 6.42
N ALA A 23 -13.03 -0.27 5.83
CA ALA A 23 -12.79 0.56 4.64
C ALA A 23 -11.60 1.52 4.80
N ARG A 24 -11.42 2.08 6.02
CA ARG A 24 -10.28 2.94 6.36
C ARG A 24 -8.94 2.22 6.21
N ASP A 25 -8.84 0.97 6.65
CA ASP A 25 -7.59 0.20 6.66
C ASP A 25 -7.23 -0.23 5.23
N ALA A 26 -8.23 -0.66 4.45
CA ALA A 26 -8.08 -0.93 3.02
C ALA A 26 -7.63 0.32 2.24
N GLY A 27 -8.25 1.47 2.54
CA GLY A 27 -7.90 2.76 1.96
C GLY A 27 -6.46 3.19 2.30
N SER A 28 -6.04 3.02 3.56
CA SER A 28 -4.67 3.30 3.97
C SER A 28 -3.64 2.45 3.24
N ILE A 29 -3.90 1.15 3.05
CA ILE A 29 -3.02 0.27 2.26
C ILE A 29 -2.90 0.79 0.82
N GLY A 30 -4.03 1.05 0.17
CA GLY A 30 -4.04 1.53 -1.22
C GLY A 30 -3.34 2.89 -1.39
N GLY A 31 -3.60 3.84 -0.50
CA GLY A 31 -2.98 5.16 -0.53
C GLY A 31 -1.46 5.10 -0.35
N PHE A 32 -0.99 4.28 0.59
CA PHE A 32 0.45 4.14 0.85
C PHE A 32 1.18 3.44 -0.30
N MET A 33 0.51 2.50 -0.97
CA MET A 33 1.02 1.87 -2.20
C MET A 33 1.19 2.89 -3.34
N VAL A 34 0.18 3.74 -3.58
CA VAL A 34 0.27 4.78 -4.62
C VAL A 34 1.35 5.80 -4.29
N LYS A 35 1.44 6.22 -3.03
CA LYS A 35 2.50 7.14 -2.58
C LYS A 35 3.89 6.59 -2.89
N ARG A 36 4.17 5.32 -2.54
CA ARG A 36 5.46 4.67 -2.84
C ARG A 36 5.74 4.56 -4.33
N MET A 37 4.72 4.26 -5.14
CA MET A 37 4.86 4.19 -6.59
C MET A 37 5.26 5.55 -7.17
N ILE A 38 4.63 6.63 -6.70
CA ILE A 38 4.97 8.00 -7.11
C ILE A 38 6.40 8.34 -6.69
N GLU A 39 6.78 8.10 -5.44
CA GLU A 39 8.14 8.35 -4.93
C GLU A 39 9.20 7.60 -5.75
N GLN A 40 8.92 6.36 -6.17
CA GLN A 40 9.81 5.58 -7.02
C GLN A 40 9.95 6.20 -8.42
N VAL A 41 8.85 6.63 -9.02
CA VAL A 41 8.85 7.29 -10.33
C VAL A 41 9.60 8.63 -10.25
N GLU A 42 9.34 9.45 -9.25
CA GLU A 42 10.03 10.72 -9.03
C GLU A 42 11.54 10.53 -8.88
N ARG A 43 11.98 9.51 -8.12
CA ARG A 43 13.41 9.17 -7.99
C ARG A 43 14.02 8.76 -9.32
N GLN A 44 13.34 7.93 -10.11
CA GLN A 44 13.81 7.52 -11.43
C GLN A 44 13.89 8.69 -12.42
N MET A 45 12.98 9.65 -12.31
CA MET A 45 12.98 10.87 -13.13
C MET A 45 14.04 11.86 -12.69
N SER A 46 14.34 11.96 -11.39
CA SER A 46 15.40 12.84 -10.86
C SER A 46 16.83 12.41 -11.20
N GLY A 47 17.00 11.16 -11.64
CA GLY A 47 18.29 10.61 -12.09
C GLY A 47 18.53 10.72 -13.60
N LYS A 48 17.66 11.43 -14.32
CA LYS A 48 17.84 11.83 -15.73
C LYS A 48 18.12 13.32 -15.81
#